data_AF-A0A7S0ETN1-F1
#
_entry.id   AF-A0A7S0ETN1-F1
#
_cell.length_a   1.000
_cell.length_b   1.000
_cell.length_c   1.000
_cell.angle_alpha   90.00
_cell.angle_beta   90.00
_cell.angle_gamma   90.00
#
_symmetry.space_group_name_H-M   'P 1'
#
loop_
_entity.id
_entity.type
_entity.pdbx_description
1 polymer ?
#
loop_
_entity_poly.entity_id
_entity_poly.type
_entity_poly.pdbx_seq_one_letter_code
_entity_poly.pdbx_strand_id
1 'polypeptide(L)'
;QRWMHPHAPFLRTFSVHPSLMLVGFLAALSFSAPDQLPSHSDVGFCDRVELNHGCCPACGYEWRDAEEKCVTEQTASSAYCKSLLEPAHMGCCAYCHNSWDGSKCVHAAAAAAVAAPFHDLPLATFDGSASSTRTWETVNDPVMGGASVSTFAQEGKVGVWSGEVKIVQSLGAPGFCTLRTKDSQVFPDASTSTHIGLHLTDGSGLPTGDFTMSVGVKGVTTSQSMFSAALTSEHCCGNDCRVPWSAFKVSFRGKPVPGGPPLTKHLADMTQLGLGTSGHAGKFSLSIASLYATTKGDACAASTEPPKLLLG
;
A
#
# COMPACT_ATOMS: atom_id res chain seq x y z
N GLN A 1 11.49 76.73 -28.02
CA GLN A 1 10.63 75.67 -27.46
C GLN A 1 11.50 74.66 -26.73
N ARG A 2 11.38 74.62 -25.40
CA ARG A 2 11.73 73.56 -24.42
C ARG A 2 12.33 74.23 -23.19
N TRP A 3 11.56 74.18 -22.10
CA TRP A 3 11.93 74.62 -20.78
C TRP A 3 12.92 73.63 -20.15
N MET A 4 13.98 74.17 -19.53
CA MET A 4 14.90 73.47 -18.64
C MET A 4 14.56 73.81 -17.18
N HIS A 5 14.73 72.83 -16.28
CA HIS A 5 14.68 72.96 -14.82
C HIS A 5 15.68 74.03 -14.30
N PRO A 6 15.50 74.56 -13.06
CA PRO A 6 16.23 73.97 -11.94
C PRO A 6 15.61 74.08 -10.52
N HIS A 7 16.14 73.18 -9.70
CA HIS A 7 16.31 73.05 -8.24
C HIS A 7 16.13 74.21 -7.21
N ALA A 8 15.77 73.72 -6.01
CA ALA A 8 16.16 74.10 -4.62
C ALA A 8 15.37 75.25 -3.93
N PRO A 9 15.21 75.21 -2.59
CA PRO A 9 16.28 75.71 -1.71
C PRO A 9 16.49 75.03 -0.32
N PHE A 10 17.74 75.12 0.14
CA PHE A 10 18.20 75.60 1.46
C PHE A 10 18.18 74.73 2.73
N LEU A 11 19.36 74.15 2.98
CA LEU A 11 20.25 74.27 4.16
C LEU A 11 19.81 75.19 5.32
N ARG A 12 19.97 74.67 6.57
CA ARG A 12 20.68 75.38 7.65
C ARG A 12 21.45 74.41 8.55
N THR A 13 22.74 74.68 8.63
CA THR A 13 23.80 74.11 9.46
C THR A 13 23.65 74.48 10.94
N PHE A 14 24.14 73.65 11.87
CA PHE A 14 25.21 74.05 12.82
C PHE A 14 25.82 72.82 13.52
N SER A 15 27.14 72.92 13.69
CA SER A 15 28.12 71.92 14.11
C SER A 15 28.42 72.06 15.61
N VAL A 16 28.61 70.95 16.34
CA VAL A 16 29.64 70.80 17.38
C VAL A 16 30.06 69.32 17.51
N HIS A 17 31.34 69.04 17.23
CA HIS A 17 32.13 67.88 17.69
C HIS A 17 33.09 68.38 18.79
N PRO A 18 33.88 67.57 19.54
CA PRO A 18 33.91 66.10 19.68
C PRO A 18 34.04 65.63 21.15
N SER A 19 33.82 64.36 21.44
CA SER A 19 34.72 63.55 22.29
C SER A 19 34.22 62.10 22.40
N LEU A 20 35.17 61.19 22.14
CA LEU A 20 35.26 59.79 22.55
C LEU A 20 34.06 59.19 23.28
N MET A 21 33.53 58.08 22.75
CA MET A 21 33.42 56.79 23.48
C MET A 21 32.89 55.71 22.53
N LEU A 22 33.71 54.67 22.39
CA LEU A 22 33.37 53.26 22.24
C LEU A 22 32.33 52.84 21.18
N VAL A 23 32.85 52.12 20.17
CA VAL A 23 32.09 51.26 19.26
C VAL A 23 31.30 50.25 20.09
N GLY A 24 29.98 50.35 20.05
CA GLY A 24 29.04 49.34 20.50
C GLY A 24 27.87 49.30 19.54
N PHE A 25 28.00 48.52 18.46
CA PHE A 25 26.85 48.12 17.67
C PHE A 25 25.96 47.25 18.57
N LEU A 26 24.98 47.88 19.23
CA LEU A 26 23.79 47.18 19.69
C LEU A 26 23.04 46.71 18.45
N ALA A 27 23.35 45.50 18.00
CA ALA A 27 22.39 44.70 17.28
C ALA A 27 21.20 44.54 18.24
N ALA A 28 20.08 45.19 17.92
CA ALA A 28 18.82 44.90 18.54
C ALA A 28 18.48 43.44 18.22
N LEU A 29 18.83 42.54 19.13
CA LEU A 29 18.22 41.23 19.19
C LEU A 29 16.76 41.47 19.53
N SER A 30 15.91 41.38 18.52
CA SER A 30 14.49 41.24 18.70
C SER A 30 14.25 40.02 19.60
N PHE A 31 13.89 40.26 20.86
CA PHE A 31 13.38 39.22 21.73
C PHE A 31 12.10 38.68 21.09
N SER A 32 12.17 37.51 20.47
CA SER A 32 11.00 36.70 20.17
C SER A 32 10.30 36.37 21.48
N ALA A 33 8.97 36.49 21.50
CA ALA A 33 8.13 36.30 22.67
C ALA A 33 8.45 34.98 23.41
N PRO A 34 8.51 34.98 24.75
CA PRO A 34 8.48 33.73 25.51
C PRO A 34 7.07 33.14 25.37
N ASP A 35 6.97 31.81 25.30
CA ASP A 35 5.76 30.98 25.37
C ASP A 35 5.00 30.60 24.09
N GLN A 36 5.47 30.90 22.87
CA GLN A 36 4.89 30.21 21.71
C GLN A 36 5.55 28.85 21.50
N LEU A 37 4.81 27.78 21.80
CA LEU A 37 5.23 26.41 21.50
C LEU A 37 5.53 26.25 20.01
N PRO A 38 6.53 25.44 19.64
CA PRO A 38 6.82 25.14 18.25
C PRO A 38 5.65 24.41 17.59
N SER A 39 5.42 24.69 16.31
CA SER A 39 4.43 23.97 15.51
C SER A 39 5.04 22.71 14.91
N HIS A 40 4.23 21.66 14.74
CA HIS A 40 4.61 20.47 13.98
C HIS A 40 5.04 20.78 12.53
N SER A 41 4.55 21.88 11.97
CA SER A 41 4.88 22.33 10.60
C SER A 41 6.21 23.07 10.48
N ASP A 42 6.88 23.37 11.59
CA ASP A 42 8.13 24.11 11.58
C ASP A 42 9.25 23.25 11.00
N VAL A 43 10.13 23.86 10.19
CA VAL A 43 11.30 23.18 9.64
C VAL A 43 12.20 22.67 10.78
N GLY A 44 12.70 21.44 10.64
CA GLY A 44 13.56 20.78 11.64
C GLY A 44 12.83 20.47 12.97
N PHE A 45 11.50 20.39 12.97
CA PHE A 45 10.73 20.06 14.17
C PHE A 45 11.13 18.71 14.76
N CYS A 46 11.31 17.67 13.94
CA CYS A 46 11.70 16.36 14.43
C CYS A 46 13.15 16.29 14.93
N ASP A 47 14.05 17.12 14.41
CA ASP A 47 15.41 17.26 14.97
C ASP A 47 15.34 17.86 16.38
N ARG A 48 14.42 18.80 16.63
CA ARG A 48 14.17 19.35 17.98
C ARG A 48 13.54 18.32 18.92
N VAL A 49 12.68 17.45 18.39
CA VAL A 49 12.12 16.33 19.17
C VAL A 49 13.22 15.36 19.58
N GLU A 50 14.14 15.03 18.67
CA GLU A 50 15.26 14.14 18.97
C GLU A 50 16.17 14.73 20.07
N LEU A 51 16.50 16.02 19.96
CA LEU A 51 17.24 16.75 21.00
C LEU A 51 16.47 16.85 22.33
N ASN A 52 15.14 16.77 22.30
CA ASN A 52 14.27 16.75 23.47
C ASN A 52 13.93 15.32 23.93
N HIS A 53 14.84 14.36 23.71
CA HIS A 53 14.68 12.96 24.10
C HIS A 53 13.37 12.33 23.62
N GLY A 54 12.86 12.73 22.46
CA GLY A 54 11.62 12.24 21.88
C GLY A 54 10.33 12.85 22.45
N CYS A 55 10.40 13.74 23.44
CA CYS A 55 9.24 14.43 24.01
C CYS A 55 8.68 15.47 23.04
N CYS A 56 7.36 15.70 23.04
CA CYS A 56 6.69 16.60 22.09
C CYS A 56 6.67 18.08 22.56
N PRO A 57 7.56 18.96 22.03
CA PRO A 57 7.58 20.35 22.46
C PRO A 57 6.36 21.14 21.95
N ALA A 58 5.68 20.70 20.88
CA ALA A 58 4.44 21.32 20.40
C ALA A 58 3.26 21.19 21.39
N CYS A 59 3.36 20.26 22.35
CA CYS A 59 2.40 20.09 23.43
C CYS A 59 3.00 20.46 24.80
N GLY A 60 4.14 21.14 24.80
CA GLY A 60 4.84 21.58 26.02
C GLY A 60 5.54 20.47 26.78
N TYR A 61 5.72 19.28 26.20
CA TYR A 61 6.44 18.19 26.87
C TYR A 61 7.95 18.39 26.76
N GLU A 62 8.62 18.28 27.90
CA GLU A 62 10.07 18.27 28.06
C GLU A 62 10.50 17.03 28.83
N TRP A 63 11.69 16.52 28.53
CA TRP A 63 12.29 15.43 29.31
C TRP A 63 12.76 15.97 30.66
N ARG A 64 12.36 15.32 31.76
CA ARG A 64 12.96 15.58 33.06
C ARG A 64 13.69 14.36 33.59
N ASP A 65 14.99 14.55 33.84
CA ASP A 65 15.89 13.50 34.33
C ASP A 65 15.52 13.00 35.72
N ALA A 66 14.95 13.84 36.59
CA ALA A 66 14.57 13.45 37.94
C ALA A 66 13.38 12.47 37.95
N GLU A 67 12.48 12.59 36.98
CA GLU A 67 11.30 11.73 36.82
C GLU A 67 11.47 10.66 35.73
N GLU A 68 12.60 10.69 35.01
CA GLU A 68 12.93 9.83 33.87
C GLU A 68 11.78 9.72 32.86
N LYS A 69 11.09 10.83 32.56
CA LYS A 69 9.95 10.85 31.63
C LYS A 69 9.67 12.23 31.04
N CYS A 70 8.85 12.26 29.99
CA CYS A 70 8.30 13.50 29.48
C CYS A 70 7.25 14.07 30.44
N VAL A 71 7.37 15.34 30.79
CA VAL A 71 6.41 16.06 31.63
C VAL A 71 6.05 17.39 30.98
N THR A 72 4.85 17.89 31.30
CA THR A 72 4.38 19.20 30.87
C THR A 72 3.56 19.82 32.00
N GLU A 73 3.71 21.13 32.20
CA GLU A 73 2.85 21.91 33.10
C GLU A 73 1.65 22.49 32.34
N GLN A 74 1.61 22.32 31.02
CA GLN A 74 0.54 22.82 30.17
C GLN A 74 -0.63 21.85 30.13
N THR A 75 -1.85 22.41 30.15
CA THR A 75 -3.05 21.62 29.94
C THR A 75 -3.19 21.26 28.46
N ALA A 76 -3.48 19.99 28.17
CA ALA A 76 -3.61 19.50 26.80
C ALA A 76 -4.79 20.20 26.08
N SER A 77 -4.46 21.11 25.16
CA SER A 77 -5.41 22.02 24.50
C SER A 77 -6.00 21.45 23.19
N SER A 78 -5.31 20.51 22.54
CA SER A 78 -5.74 19.88 21.28
C SER A 78 -6.03 18.39 21.44
N ALA A 79 -6.80 17.81 20.51
CA ALA A 79 -7.05 16.37 20.48
C ALA A 79 -5.75 15.55 20.41
N TYR A 80 -4.76 16.04 19.65
CA TYR A 80 -3.43 15.45 19.58
C TYR A 80 -2.69 15.51 20.92
N CYS A 81 -2.62 16.67 21.59
CA CYS A 81 -1.92 16.76 22.87
C CYS A 81 -2.59 15.90 23.96
N LYS A 82 -3.90 15.68 23.86
CA LYS A 82 -4.63 14.75 24.73
C LYS A 82 -4.26 13.29 24.47
N SER A 83 -4.04 12.89 23.20
CA SER A 83 -3.63 11.51 22.90
C SER A 83 -2.25 11.18 23.44
N LEU A 84 -1.39 12.18 23.65
CA LEU A 84 -0.06 11.95 24.25
C LEU A 84 -0.10 11.58 25.74
N LEU A 85 -1.24 11.75 26.42
CA LEU A 85 -1.44 11.31 27.81
C LEU A 85 -1.64 9.80 27.92
N GLU A 86 -1.90 9.10 26.81
CA GLU A 86 -2.11 7.66 26.80
C GLU A 86 -0.82 6.91 27.19
N PRO A 87 -0.92 5.73 27.85
CA PRO A 87 0.24 4.96 28.27
C PRO A 87 1.21 4.56 27.13
N ALA A 88 0.71 4.48 25.89
CA ALA A 88 1.53 4.18 24.72
C ALA A 88 2.44 5.35 24.32
N HIS A 89 2.08 6.57 24.70
CA HIS A 89 2.76 7.79 24.28
C HIS A 89 3.49 8.47 25.44
N MET A 90 2.92 8.58 26.64
CA MET A 90 3.58 9.19 27.82
C MET A 90 4.32 10.51 27.52
N GLY A 91 3.73 11.38 26.70
CA GLY A 91 4.33 12.65 26.25
C GLY A 91 5.30 12.58 25.06
N CYS A 92 5.63 11.38 24.58
CA CYS A 92 6.46 11.16 23.38
C CYS A 92 5.77 11.69 22.12
N CYS A 93 6.56 12.27 21.22
CA CYS A 93 6.05 12.91 20.01
C CYS A 93 5.65 11.91 18.93
N ALA A 94 4.37 11.53 18.92
CA ALA A 94 3.80 10.66 17.89
C ALA A 94 3.92 11.24 16.47
N TYR A 95 3.89 12.57 16.32
CA TYR A 95 4.09 13.23 15.02
C TYR A 95 5.45 12.91 14.39
N CYS A 96 6.50 12.81 15.20
CA CYS A 96 7.83 12.41 14.76
C CYS A 96 8.09 10.92 15.00
N HIS A 97 7.03 10.11 15.07
CA HIS A 97 7.11 8.66 15.27
C HIS A 97 7.84 8.23 16.55
N ASN A 98 7.73 8.98 17.65
CA ASN A 98 8.27 8.57 18.94
C ASN A 98 7.18 7.92 19.80
N SER A 99 7.53 6.84 20.50
CA SER A 99 6.64 6.12 21.43
C SER A 99 7.37 5.78 22.73
N TRP A 100 6.60 5.58 23.80
CA TRP A 100 7.15 5.17 25.09
C TRP A 100 7.51 3.68 25.07
N ASP A 101 8.75 3.32 25.40
CA ASP A 101 9.19 1.91 25.46
C ASP A 101 9.02 1.25 26.83
N GLY A 102 8.52 2.01 27.82
CA GLY A 102 8.49 1.62 29.24
C GLY A 102 9.45 2.44 30.11
N SER A 103 10.46 3.07 29.50
CA SER A 103 11.52 3.82 30.21
C SER A 103 11.90 5.15 29.56
N LYS A 104 11.76 5.30 28.24
CA LYS A 104 12.10 6.51 27.51
C LYS A 104 11.27 6.60 26.23
N CYS A 105 11.28 7.78 25.61
CA CYS A 105 10.83 7.86 24.23
C CYS A 105 11.90 7.28 23.32
N VAL A 106 11.48 6.38 22.46
CA VAL A 106 12.30 5.89 21.36
C VAL A 106 11.64 6.36 20.06
N HIS A 107 12.44 6.80 19.11
CA HIS A 107 11.98 6.80 17.73
C HIS A 107 11.54 5.38 17.45
N ALA A 108 10.29 5.22 17.05
CA ALA A 108 9.73 3.98 16.57
C ALA A 108 10.41 3.65 15.23
N ALA A 109 11.69 3.28 15.30
CA ALA A 109 12.35 2.48 14.29
C ALA A 109 11.68 1.12 14.37
N ALA A 110 10.50 1.02 13.75
CA ALA A 110 9.66 -0.16 13.67
C ALA A 110 9.86 -1.10 14.88
N ALA A 111 9.57 -0.61 16.09
CA ALA A 111 9.17 -1.53 17.14
C ALA A 111 7.90 -2.14 16.59
N ALA A 112 8.04 -3.30 15.96
CA ALA A 112 6.93 -4.11 15.54
C ALA A 112 6.09 -4.27 16.80
N ALA A 113 5.00 -3.50 16.89
CA ALA A 113 3.78 -4.08 17.39
C ALA A 113 3.76 -5.45 16.72
N VAL A 114 3.83 -6.50 17.53
CA VAL A 114 3.37 -7.80 17.06
C VAL A 114 1.88 -7.57 16.85
N ALA A 115 1.52 -6.89 15.76
CA ALA A 115 0.26 -7.06 15.11
C ALA A 115 0.14 -8.57 15.05
N ALA A 116 -0.89 -9.10 15.72
CA ALA A 116 -1.19 -10.52 15.64
C ALA A 116 -0.99 -10.90 14.16
N PRO A 117 -0.12 -11.89 13.87
CA PRO A 117 0.28 -12.14 12.49
C PRO A 117 -1.00 -12.24 11.68
N PHE A 118 -1.11 -11.41 10.64
CA PHE A 118 -2.27 -11.50 9.77
C PHE A 118 -2.31 -12.93 9.25
N HIS A 119 -3.32 -13.68 9.70
CA HIS A 119 -3.54 -15.03 9.21
C HIS A 119 -4.12 -14.88 7.80
N ASP A 120 -3.48 -15.55 6.84
CA ASP A 120 -3.94 -15.55 5.46
C ASP A 120 -5.41 -15.95 5.43
N LEU A 121 -6.25 -15.06 4.90
CA LEU A 121 -7.71 -15.20 4.90
C LEU A 121 -8.10 -16.11 3.73
N PRO A 122 -8.59 -17.33 3.96
CA PRO A 122 -8.88 -18.25 2.87
C PRO A 122 -10.08 -17.76 2.06
N LEU A 123 -9.90 -17.62 0.75
CA LEU A 123 -10.97 -17.22 -0.18
C LEU A 123 -11.51 -18.42 -0.95
N ALA A 124 -10.61 -19.31 -1.37
CA ALA A 124 -10.95 -20.60 -1.95
C ALA A 124 -9.94 -21.68 -1.52
N THR A 125 -10.43 -22.77 -0.94
CA THR A 125 -9.64 -23.95 -0.54
C THR A 125 -10.33 -25.23 -1.02
N PHE A 126 -9.58 -26.33 -1.01
CA PHE A 126 -10.04 -27.66 -1.42
C PHE A 126 -10.01 -28.66 -0.25
N ASP A 127 -9.90 -28.17 0.98
CA ASP A 127 -9.83 -28.96 2.21
C ASP A 127 -11.20 -29.36 2.77
N GLY A 128 -12.29 -28.91 2.14
CA GLY A 128 -13.67 -29.17 2.57
C GLY A 128 -14.20 -28.16 3.58
N SER A 129 -13.46 -27.10 3.92
CA SER A 129 -13.96 -26.03 4.79
C SER A 129 -15.14 -25.31 4.13
N ALA A 130 -16.29 -25.25 4.80
CA ALA A 130 -17.51 -24.69 4.23
C ALA A 130 -17.39 -23.19 3.87
N SER A 131 -16.55 -22.42 4.56
CA SER A 131 -16.37 -20.99 4.34
C SER A 131 -15.52 -20.65 3.10
N SER A 132 -14.80 -21.62 2.57
CA SER A 132 -13.85 -21.44 1.47
C SER A 132 -13.95 -22.52 0.39
N THR A 133 -14.85 -23.49 0.53
CA THR A 133 -15.14 -24.46 -0.54
C THR A 133 -16.02 -23.81 -1.60
N ARG A 134 -15.46 -23.62 -2.79
CA ARG A 134 -16.13 -22.97 -3.93
C ARG A 134 -16.53 -23.97 -5.01
N THR A 135 -17.55 -23.64 -5.80
CA THR A 135 -17.90 -24.35 -7.02
C THR A 135 -17.34 -23.62 -8.23
N TRP A 136 -16.71 -24.36 -9.13
CA TRP A 136 -15.97 -23.78 -10.25
C TRP A 136 -16.59 -24.12 -11.61
N GLU A 137 -16.30 -23.28 -12.59
CA GLU A 137 -16.56 -23.54 -14.01
C GLU A 137 -15.42 -23.05 -14.88
N THR A 138 -15.25 -23.70 -16.02
CA THR A 138 -14.34 -23.25 -17.08
C THR A 138 -15.12 -22.44 -18.12
N VAL A 139 -14.60 -21.27 -18.49
CA VAL A 139 -15.06 -20.48 -19.63
C VAL A 139 -13.94 -20.47 -20.65
N ASN A 140 -14.18 -21.14 -21.76
CA ASN A 140 -13.20 -21.36 -22.82
C ASN A 140 -13.59 -20.58 -24.06
N ASP A 141 -12.61 -20.17 -24.85
CA ASP A 141 -12.78 -19.29 -26.02
C ASP A 141 -13.76 -19.84 -27.08
N PRO A 142 -14.98 -19.29 -27.18
CA PRO A 142 -15.94 -19.67 -28.22
C PRO A 142 -15.97 -18.68 -29.40
N VAL A 143 -15.21 -17.57 -29.31
CA VAL A 143 -15.42 -16.39 -30.14
C VAL A 143 -14.59 -16.51 -31.42
N MET A 144 -15.18 -16.16 -32.56
CA MET A 144 -14.51 -16.13 -33.88
C MET A 144 -13.83 -17.45 -34.31
N GLY A 145 -14.31 -18.61 -33.83
CA GLY A 145 -13.71 -19.92 -34.14
C GLY A 145 -12.59 -20.34 -33.17
N GLY A 146 -12.57 -19.76 -31.97
CA GLY A 146 -11.73 -20.20 -30.86
C GLY A 146 -11.90 -21.69 -30.57
N ALA A 147 -10.77 -22.35 -30.29
CA ALA A 147 -10.70 -23.79 -30.03
C ALA A 147 -9.92 -24.11 -28.74
N SER A 148 -9.60 -23.09 -27.95
CA SER A 148 -8.96 -23.25 -26.65
C SER A 148 -9.96 -23.95 -25.71
N VAL A 149 -9.51 -24.94 -24.96
CA VAL A 149 -10.36 -25.71 -24.05
C VAL A 149 -9.58 -26.01 -22.78
N SER A 150 -10.26 -25.90 -21.64
CA SER A 150 -9.74 -26.31 -20.33
C SER A 150 -10.79 -27.05 -19.53
N THR A 151 -10.32 -27.81 -18.55
CA THR A 151 -11.12 -28.59 -17.58
C THR A 151 -10.68 -28.27 -16.17
N PHE A 152 -11.59 -28.47 -15.22
CA PHE A 152 -11.30 -28.34 -13.80
C PHE A 152 -11.83 -29.54 -13.04
N ALA A 153 -11.01 -30.09 -12.15
CA ALA A 153 -11.41 -31.16 -11.23
C ALA A 153 -10.72 -30.93 -9.87
N GLN A 154 -11.38 -31.35 -8.79
CA GLN A 154 -10.74 -31.43 -7.49
C GLN A 154 -10.19 -32.84 -7.29
N GLU A 155 -8.90 -32.95 -7.00
CA GLU A 155 -8.19 -34.19 -6.69
C GLU A 155 -7.71 -34.13 -5.24
N GLY A 156 -8.46 -34.77 -4.34
CA GLY A 156 -8.20 -34.69 -2.90
C GLY A 156 -8.34 -33.25 -2.39
N LYS A 157 -7.23 -32.68 -1.90
CA LYS A 157 -7.15 -31.30 -1.38
C LYS A 157 -6.55 -30.30 -2.35
N VAL A 158 -6.58 -30.60 -3.66
CA VAL A 158 -6.00 -29.76 -4.70
C VAL A 158 -7.02 -29.58 -5.83
N GLY A 159 -7.17 -28.37 -6.33
CA GLY A 159 -7.93 -28.07 -7.54
C GLY A 159 -7.01 -28.10 -8.76
N VAL A 160 -7.26 -29.00 -9.72
CA VAL A 160 -6.47 -29.14 -10.93
C VAL A 160 -7.17 -28.44 -12.09
N TRP A 161 -6.55 -27.40 -12.61
CA TRP A 161 -6.99 -26.69 -13.82
C TRP A 161 -6.01 -26.94 -14.95
N SER A 162 -6.45 -27.59 -16.01
CA SER A 162 -5.58 -27.92 -17.15
C SER A 162 -6.28 -27.70 -18.47
N GLY A 163 -5.51 -27.47 -19.53
CA GLY A 163 -6.08 -27.20 -20.83
C GLY A 163 -5.04 -26.90 -21.90
N GLU A 164 -5.53 -26.40 -23.02
CA GLU A 164 -4.72 -25.97 -24.14
C GLU A 164 -5.27 -24.65 -24.70
N VAL A 165 -4.42 -23.63 -24.74
CA VAL A 165 -4.68 -22.41 -25.49
C VAL A 165 -4.28 -22.66 -26.94
N LYS A 166 -5.20 -22.44 -27.87
CA LYS A 166 -4.96 -22.63 -29.31
C LYS A 166 -4.97 -21.30 -30.05
N ILE A 167 -4.31 -21.28 -31.20
CA ILE A 167 -4.39 -20.15 -32.13
C ILE A 167 -5.79 -20.10 -32.74
N VAL A 168 -6.45 -18.96 -32.61
CA VAL A 168 -7.71 -18.66 -33.28
C VAL A 168 -7.39 -18.36 -34.75
N GLN A 169 -7.73 -19.28 -35.65
CA GLN A 169 -7.32 -19.19 -37.06
C GLN A 169 -7.73 -17.88 -37.75
N SER A 170 -8.92 -17.37 -37.43
CA SER A 170 -9.45 -16.12 -38.02
C SER A 170 -8.71 -14.87 -37.56
N LEU A 171 -8.05 -14.90 -36.39
CA LEU A 171 -7.35 -13.76 -35.79
C LEU A 171 -5.82 -13.89 -35.90
N GLY A 172 -5.31 -15.11 -36.15
CA GLY A 172 -3.87 -15.39 -36.12
C GLY A 172 -3.24 -15.20 -34.73
N ALA A 173 -4.05 -15.20 -33.67
CA ALA A 173 -3.62 -14.91 -32.29
C ALA A 173 -4.09 -16.01 -31.33
N PRO A 174 -3.39 -16.25 -30.20
CA PRO A 174 -3.84 -17.18 -29.17
C PRO A 174 -5.20 -16.79 -28.58
N GLY A 175 -6.02 -17.81 -28.31
CA GLY A 175 -7.30 -17.65 -27.61
C GLY A 175 -7.10 -17.52 -26.10
N PHE A 176 -8.10 -17.94 -25.33
CA PHE A 176 -8.05 -17.92 -23.86
C PHE A 176 -8.74 -19.13 -23.22
N CYS A 177 -8.33 -19.41 -21.99
CA CYS A 177 -9.04 -20.30 -21.06
C CYS A 177 -9.19 -19.58 -19.72
N THR A 178 -10.35 -19.71 -19.10
CA THR A 178 -10.65 -19.12 -17.80
C THR A 178 -11.25 -20.16 -16.86
N LEU A 179 -10.81 -20.18 -15.61
CA LEU A 179 -11.44 -20.86 -14.49
C LEU A 179 -12.04 -19.81 -13.56
N ARG A 180 -13.29 -19.97 -13.14
CA ARG A 180 -13.90 -19.02 -12.17
C ARG A 180 -14.90 -19.68 -11.25
N THR A 181 -15.14 -19.06 -10.10
CA THR A 181 -16.21 -19.47 -9.19
C THR A 181 -17.58 -19.17 -9.82
N LYS A 182 -18.53 -20.08 -9.62
CA LYS A 182 -19.92 -19.96 -10.08
C LYS A 182 -20.98 -20.10 -8.99
N ASP A 183 -20.57 -20.38 -7.76
CA ASP A 183 -21.47 -20.36 -6.61
C ASP A 183 -21.85 -18.93 -6.21
N SER A 184 -22.80 -18.83 -5.27
CA SER A 184 -23.28 -17.58 -4.69
C SER A 184 -22.83 -17.39 -3.24
N GLN A 185 -21.85 -18.16 -2.76
CA GLN A 185 -21.38 -18.03 -1.39
C GLN A 185 -20.68 -16.67 -1.20
N VAL A 186 -20.93 -16.04 -0.06
CA VAL A 186 -20.33 -14.75 0.27
C VAL A 186 -18.83 -14.93 0.51
N PHE A 187 -18.01 -14.03 -0.03
CA PHE A 187 -16.59 -13.98 0.29
C PHE A 187 -16.38 -13.23 1.61
N PRO A 188 -15.40 -13.65 2.43
CA PRO A 188 -15.05 -12.88 3.62
C PRO A 188 -14.48 -11.51 3.20
N ASP A 189 -14.66 -10.50 4.06
CA ASP A 189 -14.18 -9.15 3.81
C ASP A 189 -12.65 -9.11 3.81
N ALA A 190 -12.06 -8.84 2.65
CA ALA A 190 -10.62 -8.74 2.46
C ALA A 190 -10.09 -7.31 2.58
N SER A 191 -10.89 -6.32 3.01
CA SER A 191 -10.53 -4.89 3.03
C SER A 191 -9.34 -4.55 3.94
N THR A 192 -8.99 -5.43 4.88
CA THR A 192 -7.81 -5.28 5.76
C THR A 192 -6.53 -5.89 5.17
N SER A 193 -6.63 -6.59 4.04
CA SER A 193 -5.50 -7.21 3.34
C SER A 193 -4.92 -6.29 2.26
N THR A 194 -3.68 -6.55 1.84
CA THR A 194 -2.99 -5.76 0.81
C THR A 194 -2.81 -6.52 -0.50
N HIS A 195 -2.80 -7.85 -0.46
CA HIS A 195 -2.56 -8.73 -1.59
C HIS A 195 -3.58 -9.87 -1.65
N ILE A 196 -3.76 -10.40 -2.85
CA ILE A 196 -4.31 -11.73 -3.08
C ILE A 196 -3.19 -12.71 -3.38
N GLY A 197 -3.27 -13.88 -2.77
CA GLY A 197 -2.35 -14.98 -2.93
C GLY A 197 -2.96 -16.13 -3.73
N LEU A 198 -2.12 -16.80 -4.50
CA LEU A 198 -2.36 -18.09 -5.13
C LEU A 198 -1.23 -19.02 -4.71
N HIS A 199 -1.56 -20.09 -3.99
CA HIS A 199 -0.62 -21.15 -3.66
C HIS A 199 -0.84 -22.34 -4.60
N LEU A 200 0.20 -22.72 -5.32
CA LEU A 200 0.24 -23.90 -6.16
C LEU A 200 0.97 -25.03 -5.43
N THR A 201 0.61 -26.26 -5.75
CA THR A 201 1.43 -27.44 -5.44
C THR A 201 2.34 -27.78 -6.61
N ASP A 202 1.89 -27.50 -7.83
CA ASP A 202 2.61 -27.72 -9.08
C ASP A 202 2.02 -26.83 -10.20
N GLY A 203 2.81 -26.57 -11.24
CA GLY A 203 2.41 -25.77 -12.40
C GLY A 203 3.34 -26.01 -13.59
N SER A 204 2.77 -26.15 -14.79
CA SER A 204 3.55 -26.41 -16.01
C SER A 204 2.88 -25.90 -17.29
N GLY A 205 3.69 -25.80 -18.35
CA GLY A 205 3.23 -25.57 -19.72
C GLY A 205 3.46 -24.15 -20.24
N LEU A 206 2.59 -23.21 -19.86
CA LEU A 206 2.65 -21.82 -20.33
C LEU A 206 3.52 -20.92 -19.42
N PRO A 207 4.08 -19.81 -19.95
CA PRO A 207 4.80 -18.84 -19.14
C PRO A 207 3.92 -18.27 -18.01
N THR A 208 4.48 -18.03 -16.82
CA THR A 208 3.73 -17.49 -15.67
C THR A 208 3.01 -16.19 -16.01
N GLY A 209 3.65 -15.32 -16.81
CA GLY A 209 3.09 -14.04 -17.24
C GLY A 209 1.86 -14.13 -18.15
N ASP A 210 1.54 -15.30 -18.69
CA ASP A 210 0.30 -15.53 -19.46
C ASP A 210 -0.91 -15.72 -18.55
N PHE A 211 -0.68 -16.04 -17.28
CA PHE A 211 -1.73 -16.25 -16.31
C PHE A 211 -2.14 -14.94 -15.65
N THR A 212 -3.42 -14.86 -15.32
CA THR A 212 -4.03 -13.70 -14.65
C THR A 212 -4.90 -14.17 -13.51
N MET A 213 -4.99 -13.36 -12.45
CA MET A 213 -6.05 -13.47 -11.46
C MET A 213 -7.17 -12.50 -11.81
N SER A 214 -8.40 -12.87 -11.49
CA SER A 214 -9.58 -12.05 -11.74
C SER A 214 -10.52 -12.01 -10.54
N VAL A 215 -11.15 -10.85 -10.34
CA VAL A 215 -12.04 -10.57 -9.20
C VAL A 215 -13.28 -9.82 -9.68
N GLY A 216 -14.45 -10.40 -9.38
CA GLY A 216 -15.74 -9.76 -9.54
C GLY A 216 -16.14 -9.09 -8.23
N VAL A 217 -16.70 -7.89 -8.31
CA VAL A 217 -17.32 -7.18 -7.18
C VAL A 217 -18.71 -6.66 -7.54
N LYS A 218 -19.63 -6.70 -6.57
CA LYS A 218 -21.02 -6.26 -6.72
C LYS A 218 -21.09 -4.77 -7.09
N GLY A 219 -22.00 -4.42 -7.99
CA GLY A 219 -22.27 -3.02 -8.37
C GLY A 219 -21.22 -2.38 -9.28
N VAL A 220 -20.07 -3.03 -9.51
CA VAL A 220 -19.02 -2.54 -10.42
C VAL A 220 -18.79 -3.51 -11.58
N THR A 221 -18.75 -4.81 -11.30
CA THR A 221 -18.48 -5.85 -12.30
C THR A 221 -19.76 -6.51 -12.80
N THR A 222 -19.68 -7.06 -13.99
CA THR A 222 -20.72 -7.87 -14.65
C THR A 222 -20.04 -9.08 -15.29
N SER A 223 -20.80 -9.99 -15.92
CA SER A 223 -20.19 -11.07 -16.71
C SER A 223 -19.27 -10.57 -17.84
N GLN A 224 -19.37 -9.30 -18.21
CA GLN A 224 -18.59 -8.66 -19.27
C GLN A 224 -17.53 -7.70 -18.74
N SER A 225 -17.55 -7.33 -17.45
CA SER A 225 -16.51 -6.49 -16.84
C SER A 225 -15.89 -7.17 -15.63
N MET A 226 -14.57 -7.21 -15.56
CA MET A 226 -13.85 -7.93 -14.51
C MET A 226 -12.58 -7.18 -14.13
N PHE A 227 -12.22 -7.19 -12.85
CA PHE A 227 -10.89 -6.77 -12.43
C PHE A 227 -9.91 -7.88 -12.73
N SER A 228 -8.76 -7.57 -13.30
CA SER A 228 -7.71 -8.56 -13.56
C SER A 228 -6.32 -7.99 -13.36
N ALA A 229 -5.39 -8.87 -12.98
CA ALA A 229 -3.96 -8.59 -12.88
C ALA A 229 -3.17 -9.82 -13.34
N ALA A 230 -2.01 -9.59 -13.97
CA ALA A 230 -1.14 -10.66 -14.45
C ALA A 230 -0.30 -11.26 -13.32
N LEU A 231 0.00 -12.55 -13.43
CA LEU A 231 0.93 -13.29 -12.59
C LEU A 231 2.37 -13.10 -13.12
N THR A 232 2.93 -11.91 -12.93
CA THR A 232 4.30 -11.61 -13.37
C THR A 232 5.33 -12.29 -12.46
N SER A 233 6.57 -12.39 -12.93
CA SER A 233 7.69 -12.89 -12.11
C SER A 233 8.03 -12.00 -10.90
N GLU A 234 7.50 -10.78 -10.85
CA GLU A 234 7.58 -9.91 -9.67
C GLU A 234 6.64 -10.36 -8.55
N HIS A 235 5.46 -10.87 -8.92
CA HIS A 235 4.44 -11.31 -7.99
C HIS A 235 4.57 -12.80 -7.64
N CYS A 236 5.22 -13.59 -8.48
CA CYS A 236 5.31 -15.05 -8.37
C CYS A 236 6.73 -15.54 -8.13
N CYS A 237 6.92 -16.24 -7.01
CA CYS A 237 8.18 -16.88 -6.65
C CYS A 237 7.93 -18.35 -6.29
N GLY A 238 8.48 -19.26 -7.12
CA GLY A 238 8.21 -20.68 -7.01
C GLY A 238 6.72 -20.98 -7.20
N ASN A 239 6.13 -21.64 -6.22
CA ASN A 239 4.72 -22.04 -6.24
C ASN A 239 3.78 -21.02 -5.56
N ASP A 240 4.32 -19.89 -5.07
CA ASP A 240 3.54 -18.85 -4.41
C ASP A 240 3.52 -17.58 -5.25
N CYS A 241 2.32 -17.15 -5.62
CA CYS A 241 2.07 -15.86 -6.23
C CYS A 241 1.31 -14.96 -5.25
N ARG A 242 1.75 -13.70 -5.09
CA ARG A 242 1.03 -12.67 -4.34
C ARG A 242 0.98 -11.39 -5.16
N VAL A 243 -0.23 -10.98 -5.51
CA VAL A 243 -0.47 -9.80 -6.34
C VAL A 243 -1.13 -8.72 -5.48
N PRO A 244 -0.59 -7.48 -5.45
CA PRO A 244 -1.22 -6.41 -4.69
C PRO A 244 -2.58 -6.07 -5.30
N TRP A 245 -3.58 -5.81 -4.47
CA TRP A 245 -4.93 -5.45 -4.93
C TRP A 245 -4.94 -4.21 -5.85
N SER A 246 -3.94 -3.32 -5.71
CA SER A 246 -3.77 -2.12 -6.53
C SER A 246 -3.33 -2.39 -7.98
N ALA A 247 -2.76 -3.56 -8.26
CA ALA A 247 -2.38 -3.98 -9.61
C ALA A 247 -3.61 -4.31 -10.48
N PHE A 248 -4.72 -4.69 -9.87
CA PHE A 248 -5.94 -5.06 -10.58
C PHE A 248 -6.55 -3.86 -11.30
N LYS A 249 -6.81 -4.03 -12.59
CA LYS A 249 -7.51 -3.06 -13.43
C LYS A 249 -8.82 -3.64 -13.92
N VAL A 250 -9.88 -2.83 -13.89
CA VAL A 250 -11.16 -3.22 -14.49
C VAL A 250 -11.05 -3.16 -16.01
N SER A 251 -11.51 -4.22 -16.65
CA SER A 251 -11.68 -4.30 -18.10
C SER A 251 -13.14 -4.61 -18.42
N PHE A 252 -13.59 -4.23 -19.61
CA PHE A 252 -14.85 -4.67 -20.20
C PHE A 252 -14.54 -5.39 -21.51
N ARG A 253 -14.92 -6.67 -21.60
CA ARG A 253 -14.62 -7.54 -22.75
C ARG A 253 -13.13 -7.51 -23.14
N GLY A 254 -12.26 -7.58 -22.14
CA GLY A 254 -10.80 -7.55 -22.32
C GLY A 254 -10.22 -6.19 -22.70
N LYS A 255 -11.03 -5.12 -22.76
CA LYS A 255 -10.54 -3.75 -22.99
C LYS A 255 -10.48 -2.98 -21.67
N PRO A 256 -9.37 -2.28 -21.36
CA PRO A 256 -9.30 -1.44 -20.17
C PRO A 256 -10.47 -0.45 -20.11
N VAL A 257 -10.97 -0.17 -18.91
CA VAL A 257 -11.94 0.90 -18.67
C VAL A 257 -11.19 2.11 -18.10
N PRO A 258 -10.89 3.15 -18.90
CA PRO A 258 -10.18 4.33 -18.42
C PRO A 258 -10.95 5.02 -17.29
N GLY A 259 -10.26 5.37 -16.21
CA GLY A 259 -10.88 5.99 -15.03
C GLY A 259 -11.76 5.04 -14.20
N GLY A 260 -11.73 3.73 -14.45
CA GLY A 260 -12.44 2.76 -13.64
C GLY A 260 -12.03 2.81 -12.15
N PRO A 261 -12.95 2.48 -11.23
CA PRO A 261 -12.66 2.56 -9.80
C PRO A 261 -11.57 1.56 -9.39
N PRO A 262 -10.77 1.84 -8.36
CA PRO A 262 -9.80 0.89 -7.85
C PRO A 262 -10.48 -0.26 -7.11
N LEU A 263 -9.99 -1.50 -7.29
CA LEU A 263 -10.53 -2.68 -6.61
C LEU A 263 -10.45 -2.56 -5.07
N THR A 264 -9.43 -1.88 -4.55
CA THR A 264 -9.19 -1.73 -3.10
C THR A 264 -10.35 -1.12 -2.32
N LYS A 265 -11.27 -0.41 -2.99
CA LYS A 265 -12.47 0.17 -2.36
C LYS A 265 -13.68 -0.78 -2.32
N HIS A 266 -13.55 -1.98 -2.88
CA HIS A 266 -14.65 -2.91 -3.12
C HIS A 266 -14.36 -4.34 -2.64
N LEU A 267 -13.34 -4.54 -1.78
CA LEU A 267 -12.91 -5.87 -1.33
C LEU A 267 -13.94 -6.56 -0.42
N ALA A 268 -14.80 -5.81 0.27
CA ALA A 268 -15.94 -6.35 1.00
C ALA A 268 -17.08 -6.86 0.10
N ASP A 269 -17.09 -6.46 -1.18
CA ASP A 269 -18.17 -6.70 -2.13
C ASP A 269 -17.82 -7.77 -3.18
N MET A 270 -16.81 -8.61 -2.92
CA MET A 270 -16.39 -9.66 -3.84
C MET A 270 -17.52 -10.66 -4.12
N THR A 271 -17.68 -11.01 -5.40
CA THR A 271 -18.72 -11.94 -5.89
C THR A 271 -18.15 -13.08 -6.73
N GLN A 272 -16.92 -12.95 -7.25
CA GLN A 272 -16.30 -13.96 -8.08
C GLN A 272 -14.77 -13.92 -7.96
N LEU A 273 -14.14 -15.08 -7.99
CA LEU A 273 -12.70 -15.22 -8.18
C LEU A 273 -12.44 -16.08 -9.42
N GLY A 274 -11.33 -15.83 -10.09
CA GLY A 274 -10.94 -16.66 -11.22
C GLY A 274 -9.47 -16.56 -11.59
N LEU A 275 -9.04 -17.51 -12.39
CA LEU A 275 -7.76 -17.55 -13.07
C LEU A 275 -8.01 -17.53 -14.58
N GLY A 276 -7.18 -16.83 -15.33
CA GLY A 276 -7.24 -16.79 -16.80
C GLY A 276 -5.88 -17.05 -17.40
N THR A 277 -5.83 -17.59 -18.61
CA THR A 277 -4.60 -17.69 -19.40
C THR A 277 -4.84 -17.28 -20.84
N SER A 278 -3.92 -16.47 -21.36
CA SER A 278 -3.89 -15.97 -22.74
C SER A 278 -2.48 -15.46 -23.06
N GLY A 279 -2.14 -15.27 -24.33
CA GLY A 279 -0.85 -14.67 -24.73
C GLY A 279 0.01 -15.61 -25.56
N HIS A 280 0.21 -16.86 -25.12
CA HIS A 280 0.81 -17.93 -25.91
C HIS A 280 -0.15 -19.09 -26.13
N ALA A 281 0.03 -19.78 -27.26
CA ALA A 281 -0.62 -21.06 -27.51
C ALA A 281 0.22 -22.19 -26.92
N GLY A 282 -0.44 -23.17 -26.29
CA GLY A 282 0.21 -24.27 -25.63
C GLY A 282 -0.68 -24.92 -24.58
N LYS A 283 -0.24 -26.09 -24.12
CA LYS A 283 -0.86 -26.80 -23.00
C LYS A 283 -0.43 -26.17 -21.68
N PHE A 284 -1.30 -26.26 -20.68
CA PHE A 284 -0.99 -25.87 -19.32
C PHE A 284 -1.65 -26.80 -18.31
N SER A 285 -1.09 -26.85 -17.11
CA SER A 285 -1.71 -27.46 -15.93
C SER A 285 -1.28 -26.72 -14.67
N LEU A 286 -2.25 -26.34 -13.84
CA LEU A 286 -2.04 -25.72 -12.53
C LEU A 286 -2.71 -26.58 -11.45
N SER A 287 -1.94 -27.01 -10.46
CA SER A 287 -2.40 -27.77 -9.30
C SER A 287 -2.53 -26.83 -8.11
N ILE A 288 -3.73 -26.30 -7.87
CA ILE A 288 -4.01 -25.19 -6.97
C ILE A 288 -4.30 -25.71 -5.56
N ALA A 289 -3.53 -25.24 -4.57
CA ALA A 289 -3.80 -25.53 -3.17
C ALA A 289 -4.82 -24.56 -2.57
N SER A 290 -4.67 -23.26 -2.84
CA SER A 290 -5.56 -22.23 -2.30
C SER A 290 -5.46 -20.89 -3.03
N LEU A 291 -6.54 -20.11 -2.92
CA LEU A 291 -6.54 -18.66 -3.11
C LEU A 291 -6.87 -18.00 -1.77
N TYR A 292 -6.13 -16.96 -1.40
CA TYR A 292 -6.21 -16.33 -0.08
C TYR A 292 -5.99 -14.81 -0.17
N ALA A 293 -6.45 -14.06 0.81
CA ALA A 293 -6.06 -12.66 1.01
C ALA A 293 -4.96 -12.57 2.07
N THR A 294 -4.01 -11.66 1.93
CA THR A 294 -2.86 -11.53 2.84
C THR A 294 -2.39 -10.09 2.98
N THR A 295 -1.73 -9.76 4.09
CA THR A 295 -0.96 -8.52 4.23
C THR A 295 0.52 -8.69 3.91
N LYS A 296 0.98 -9.94 3.72
CA LYS A 296 2.34 -10.22 3.25
C LYS A 296 2.51 -9.60 1.86
N GLY A 297 3.62 -8.90 1.66
CA GLY A 297 3.97 -8.31 0.37
C GLY A 297 4.17 -9.36 -0.72
N ASP A 298 4.61 -8.90 -1.90
CA ASP A 298 4.95 -9.75 -3.04
C ASP A 298 5.77 -10.97 -2.60
N ALA A 299 5.48 -12.13 -3.21
CA ALA A 299 6.09 -13.40 -2.82
C ALA A 299 7.64 -13.33 -2.83
N CYS A 300 8.19 -12.48 -3.69
CA CYS A 300 9.61 -12.29 -3.91
C CYS A 300 10.30 -11.30 -2.94
N ALA A 301 9.55 -10.49 -2.17
CA ALA A 301 10.15 -9.58 -1.19
C ALA A 301 10.60 -10.29 0.10
N ALA A 302 10.12 -11.52 0.34
CA ALA A 302 10.38 -12.30 1.54
C ALA A 302 11.35 -13.48 1.35
N SER A 303 11.74 -13.82 0.11
CA SER A 303 12.61 -14.97 -0.15
C SER A 303 14.06 -14.53 -0.40
N THR A 304 14.95 -14.85 0.55
CA THR A 304 16.41 -14.87 0.34
C THR A 304 16.89 -16.07 -0.46
N GLU A 305 15.97 -16.94 -0.91
CA GLU A 305 16.27 -18.07 -1.78
C GLU A 305 16.08 -17.67 -3.25
N PRO A 306 17.06 -17.93 -4.14
CA PRO A 306 16.94 -17.56 -5.55
C PRO A 306 15.72 -18.24 -6.19
N PRO A 307 15.04 -17.57 -7.13
CA PRO A 307 13.89 -18.12 -7.82
C PRO A 307 14.29 -19.43 -8.50
N LYS A 308 13.66 -20.53 -8.09
CA LYS A 308 13.69 -21.76 -8.88
C LYS A 308 12.99 -21.44 -10.18
N LEU A 309 13.75 -21.47 -11.28
CA LEU A 309 13.18 -21.36 -12.61
C LEU A 309 12.08 -22.41 -12.75
N LEU A 310 10.87 -21.97 -13.09
CA LEU A 310 9.92 -22.80 -13.81
C LEU A 310 10.52 -23.04 -15.21
N LEU A 311 11.50 -23.93 -15.29
CA LEU A 311 12.02 -24.47 -16.54
C LEU A 311 12.09 -25.99 -16.41
N GLY A 312 11.33 -26.67 -17.26
CA GLY A 312 11.38 -28.12 -17.47
C GLY A 312 10.00 -28.72 -17.62
#